data_AF-A0A9D7DWA1-F1
#
_entry.id   AF-A0A9D7DWA1-F1
#
_cell.length_a   1.000
_cell.length_b   1.000
_cell.length_c   1.000
_cell.angle_alpha   90.00
_cell.angle_beta   90.00
_cell.angle_gamma   90.00
#
_symmetry.space_group_name_H-M   'P 1'
#
loop_
_entity.id
_entity.type
_entity.pdbx_description
1 polymer ?
#
loop_
_entity_poly.entity_id
_entity_poly.type
_entity_poly.pdbx_seq_one_letter_code
_entity_poly.pdbx_strand_id
1 'polypeptide(L)'
;MPGIRRFSSAVVLLLAVSASAEVYRWVDERGVVNYGSRPPPGSKAKPVSADDSRVSVVPAPAKPAATAPASAEQTALRDRLGRLESQLEEERRLRALAQAAEADQLARARADCEAQRRLDCEADPYGRNQPTVIVGPVRRPIIVKPHRPPGHRPGQDALQREPSAPMTSTVPHRRQ
;
A
#
# COMPACT_ATOMS: atom_id res chain seq x y z
N MET A 1 53.85 -16.61 -38.80
CA MET A 1 53.95 -16.85 -37.35
C MET A 1 52.87 -17.86 -36.96
N PRO A 2 53.19 -19.13 -36.69
CA PRO A 2 52.22 -20.09 -36.15
C PRO A 2 52.13 -19.95 -34.62
N GLY A 3 50.95 -20.13 -34.05
CA GLY A 3 50.74 -20.15 -32.59
C GLY A 3 49.32 -20.62 -32.30
N ILE A 4 49.07 -21.92 -32.41
CA ILE A 4 48.94 -22.85 -31.28
C ILE A 4 47.80 -22.47 -30.32
N ARG A 5 46.65 -23.08 -30.64
CA ARG A 5 45.79 -23.89 -29.77
C ARG A 5 45.15 -23.22 -28.54
N ARG A 6 43.83 -23.05 -28.70
CA ARG A 6 42.78 -23.03 -27.66
C ARG A 6 43.12 -23.92 -26.48
N PHE A 7 43.46 -23.37 -25.31
CA PHE A 7 43.30 -24.04 -24.00
C PHE A 7 43.54 -22.99 -22.90
N SER A 8 42.56 -22.13 -22.63
CA SER A 8 42.67 -21.21 -21.48
C SER A 8 41.32 -20.97 -20.80
N SER A 9 40.41 -21.96 -20.85
CA SER A 9 39.19 -21.95 -20.04
C SER A 9 39.23 -23.00 -18.92
N ALA A 10 40.42 -23.43 -18.50
CA ALA A 10 40.59 -24.52 -17.53
C ALA A 10 41.57 -24.23 -16.38
N VAL A 11 42.10 -23.00 -16.24
CA VAL A 11 43.07 -22.68 -15.18
C VAL A 11 42.45 -21.95 -13.98
N VAL A 12 41.19 -21.48 -14.08
CA VAL A 12 40.54 -20.72 -12.98
C VAL A 12 39.98 -21.64 -11.86
N LEU A 13 40.04 -22.97 -12.02
CA LEU A 13 39.38 -23.91 -11.10
C LEU A 13 40.28 -24.53 -10.02
N LEU A 14 41.44 -23.95 -9.69
CA LEU A 14 42.43 -24.60 -8.81
C LEU A 14 42.79 -23.88 -7.50
N LEU A 15 41.94 -22.98 -7.00
CA LEU A 15 42.13 -22.33 -5.70
C LEU A 15 40.94 -22.56 -4.76
N ALA A 16 40.52 -23.82 -4.61
CA ALA A 16 39.72 -24.22 -3.46
C ALA A 16 40.67 -24.43 -2.27
N VAL A 17 40.97 -23.36 -1.52
CA VAL A 17 41.66 -23.48 -0.23
C VAL A 17 40.72 -24.24 0.71
N SER A 18 41.06 -25.49 1.00
CA SER A 18 40.40 -26.30 1.99
C SER A 18 40.62 -25.68 3.38
N ALA A 19 39.66 -24.90 3.85
CA ALA A 19 39.63 -24.43 5.24
C ALA A 19 39.30 -25.62 6.15
N SER A 20 40.32 -26.31 6.65
CA SER A 20 40.17 -27.33 7.69
C SER A 20 39.77 -26.65 9.00
N ALA A 21 38.50 -26.79 9.39
CA ALA A 21 37.99 -26.28 10.66
C ALA A 21 38.41 -27.22 11.80
N GLU A 22 39.66 -27.10 12.24
CA GLU A 22 40.13 -27.80 13.44
C GLU A 22 39.50 -27.16 14.69
N VAL A 23 38.76 -27.97 15.45
CA VAL A 23 38.16 -27.55 16.73
C VAL A 23 39.10 -27.97 17.85
N TYR A 24 39.44 -27.02 18.71
CA TYR A 24 40.31 -27.21 19.86
C TYR A 24 39.47 -27.24 21.13
N ARG A 25 39.86 -28.09 22.07
CA ARG A 25 39.31 -28.14 23.43
C ARG A 25 40.35 -27.62 24.41
N TRP A 26 39.96 -26.68 25.28
CA TRP A 26 40.81 -26.20 26.38
C TRP A 26 40.01 -26.05 27.67
N VAL A 27 40.71 -25.95 28.79
CA VAL A 27 40.13 -25.62 30.10
C VAL A 27 40.52 -24.19 30.42
N ASP A 28 39.55 -23.35 30.75
CA ASP A 28 39.81 -21.96 31.16
C ASP A 28 40.22 -21.87 32.65
N GLU A 29 40.57 -20.66 33.11
CA GLU A 29 40.99 -20.40 34.50
C GLU A 29 39.92 -20.76 35.54
N ARG A 30 38.66 -20.88 35.13
CA ARG A 30 37.52 -21.25 35.97
C ARG A 30 37.25 -22.75 35.97
N GLY A 31 38.12 -23.54 35.32
CA GLY A 31 37.95 -24.98 35.17
C GLY A 31 36.89 -25.38 34.13
N VAL A 32 36.39 -24.45 33.32
CA VAL A 32 35.35 -24.71 32.33
C VAL A 32 35.99 -25.20 31.04
N VAL A 33 35.48 -26.32 30.53
CA VAL A 33 35.87 -26.87 29.24
C VAL A 33 35.23 -26.04 28.12
N ASN A 34 36.06 -25.47 27.27
CA ASN A 34 35.65 -24.66 26.13
C ASN A 34 36.07 -25.34 24.81
N TYR A 35 35.31 -25.07 23.74
CA TYR A 35 35.54 -25.58 22.39
C TYR A 35 35.56 -24.42 21.40
N GLY A 36 36.49 -24.41 20.45
CA GLY A 36 36.58 -23.34 19.45
C GLY A 36 37.78 -23.46 18.53
N SER A 37 37.84 -22.60 17.51
CA SER A 37 38.87 -22.63 16.46
C SER A 37 40.17 -21.88 16.81
N ARG A 38 40.18 -21.09 17.89
CA ARG A 38 41.36 -20.33 18.35
C ARG A 38 41.46 -20.36 19.87
N PRO A 39 42.40 -21.14 20.46
CA PRO A 39 42.60 -21.15 21.89
C PRO A 39 43.30 -19.86 22.39
N PRO A 40 43.00 -19.37 23.61
CA PRO A 40 43.71 -18.24 24.22
C PRO A 40 45.20 -18.53 24.48
N PRO A 41 46.08 -17.52 24.43
CA PRO A 41 47.51 -17.70 24.70
C PRO A 41 47.72 -18.20 26.14
N GLY A 42 48.53 -19.25 26.30
CA GLY A 42 48.82 -19.86 27.60
C GLY A 42 47.90 -21.01 28.02
N SER A 43 46.84 -21.30 27.26
CA SER A 43 45.98 -22.46 27.53
C SER A 43 46.54 -23.74 26.90
N LYS A 44 46.50 -24.87 27.63
CA LYS A 44 46.87 -26.19 27.08
C LYS A 44 45.70 -26.73 26.24
N ALA A 45 45.66 -26.33 24.97
CA ALA A 45 44.65 -26.77 24.01
C ALA A 45 45.00 -28.15 23.43
N LYS A 46 43.99 -29.01 23.26
CA LYS A 46 44.11 -30.30 22.55
C LYS A 46 43.24 -30.27 21.29
N PRO A 47 43.76 -30.72 20.13
CA PRO A 47 42.96 -30.84 18.91
C PRO A 47 41.90 -31.93 19.12
N VAL A 48 40.67 -31.65 18.71
CA VAL A 48 39.56 -32.62 18.73
C VAL A 48 39.46 -33.22 17.34
N SER A 49 39.80 -34.51 17.21
CA SER A 49 39.62 -35.27 15.96
C SER A 49 38.15 -35.57 15.71
N ALA A 50 37.74 -35.61 14.44
CA ALA A 50 36.36 -35.91 14.05
C ALA A 50 35.90 -37.31 14.56
N ASP A 51 36.82 -38.27 14.64
CA ASP A 51 36.55 -39.62 15.15
C ASP A 51 36.31 -39.68 16.68
N ASP A 52 36.83 -38.71 17.43
CA ASP A 52 36.66 -38.60 18.89
C ASP A 52 35.38 -37.81 19.27
N SER A 53 34.67 -37.26 18.28
CA SER A 53 33.46 -36.45 18.46
C SER A 53 32.23 -37.32 18.72
N ARG A 54 32.23 -38.09 19.81
CA ARG A 54 30.98 -38.68 20.32
C ARG A 54 30.12 -37.54 20.87
N VAL A 55 29.04 -37.21 20.16
CA VAL A 55 28.02 -36.25 20.61
C VAL A 55 27.34 -36.83 21.85
N SER A 56 27.78 -36.41 23.03
CA SER A 56 27.09 -36.68 24.28
C SER A 56 26.03 -35.60 24.47
N VAL A 57 24.76 -35.98 24.52
CA VAL A 57 23.67 -35.07 24.91
C VAL A 57 23.90 -34.73 26.38
N VAL A 58 24.46 -33.56 26.65
CA VAL A 58 24.50 -33.01 28.00
C VAL A 58 23.09 -32.53 28.28
N PRO A 59 22.39 -33.07 29.31
CA PRO A 59 21.09 -32.54 29.68
C PRO A 59 21.25 -31.04 29.96
N ALA A 60 20.42 -30.23 29.32
CA ALA A 60 20.42 -28.79 29.55
C ALA A 60 20.35 -28.55 31.06
N PRO A 61 21.12 -27.58 31.61
CA PRO A 61 21.00 -27.22 33.02
C PRO A 61 19.52 -26.98 33.28
N ALA A 62 18.99 -27.62 34.34
CA ALA A 62 17.57 -27.60 34.65
C ALA A 62 17.08 -26.16 34.57
N LYS A 63 16.22 -25.88 33.58
CA LYS A 63 15.58 -24.57 33.43
C LYS A 63 15.03 -24.23 34.81
N PRO A 64 15.39 -23.08 35.42
CA PRO A 64 14.88 -22.74 36.74
C PRO A 64 13.36 -22.90 36.68
N ALA A 65 12.84 -23.74 37.57
CA ALA A 65 11.45 -24.14 37.56
C ALA A 65 10.58 -22.88 37.45
N ALA A 66 9.52 -22.93 36.63
CA ALA A 66 8.62 -21.78 36.41
C ALA A 66 7.94 -21.26 37.70
N THR A 67 8.14 -21.95 38.82
CA THR A 67 7.71 -21.62 40.18
C THR A 67 8.75 -20.85 41.01
N ALA A 68 10.00 -20.68 40.54
CA ALA A 68 10.96 -19.83 41.21
C ALA A 68 10.54 -18.35 41.05
N PRO A 69 10.52 -17.55 42.13
CA PRO A 69 10.18 -16.14 42.02
C PRO A 69 11.14 -15.45 41.05
N ALA A 70 10.59 -14.68 40.11
CA ALA A 70 11.37 -13.92 39.15
C ALA A 70 12.37 -13.02 39.89
N SER A 71 13.60 -12.94 39.40
CA SER A 71 14.58 -12.02 39.99
C SER A 71 14.05 -10.58 39.92
N ALA A 72 14.47 -9.72 40.85
CA ALA A 72 14.05 -8.32 40.86
C ALA A 72 14.30 -7.61 39.52
N GLU A 73 15.40 -7.96 38.85
CA GLU A 73 15.73 -7.49 37.51
C GLU A 73 14.73 -7.96 36.43
N GLN A 74 14.33 -9.23 36.47
CA GLN A 74 13.33 -9.76 35.54
C GLN A 74 11.97 -9.09 35.73
N THR A 75 11.58 -8.81 36.96
CA THR A 75 10.33 -8.08 37.26
C THR A 75 10.42 -6.65 36.75
N ALA A 76 11.50 -5.92 37.05
CA ALA A 76 11.69 -4.54 36.57
C ALA A 76 11.72 -4.45 35.03
N LEU A 77 12.31 -5.44 34.35
CA LEU A 77 12.29 -5.54 32.89
C LEU A 77 10.86 -5.75 32.36
N ARG A 78 10.10 -6.69 32.94
CA ARG A 78 8.70 -6.93 32.56
C ARG A 78 7.84 -5.69 32.76
N ASP A 79 8.00 -4.98 33.87
CA ASP A 79 7.27 -3.74 34.14
C ASP A 79 7.62 -2.65 33.12
N ARG A 80 8.90 -2.55 32.75
CA ARG A 80 9.34 -1.61 31.71
C ARG A 80 8.74 -1.97 30.35
N LEU A 81 8.74 -3.24 29.98
CA LEU A 81 8.15 -3.71 28.72
C LEU A 81 6.64 -3.41 28.69
N GLY A 82 5.90 -3.74 29.74
CA GLY A 82 4.47 -3.47 29.81
C GLY A 82 4.12 -1.98 29.73
N ARG A 83 4.95 -1.10 30.31
CA ARG A 83 4.80 0.36 30.15
C ARG A 83 5.06 0.84 28.72
N LEU A 84 6.05 0.26 28.03
CA LEU A 84 6.36 0.63 26.65
C LEU A 84 5.29 0.12 25.68
N GLU A 85 4.77 -1.09 25.92
CA GLU A 85 3.68 -1.68 25.15
C GLU A 85 2.42 -0.81 25.25
N SER A 86 2.02 -0.41 26.45
CA SER A 86 0.85 0.45 26.64
C SER A 86 1.00 1.83 26.00
N GLN A 87 2.20 2.43 26.06
CA GLN A 87 2.50 3.69 25.38
C GLN A 87 2.38 3.55 23.85
N LEU A 88 2.91 2.47 23.28
CA LEU A 88 2.86 2.18 21.85
C LEU A 88 1.42 1.94 21.38
N GLU A 89 0.61 1.23 22.17
CA GLU A 89 -0.80 0.99 21.87
C GLU A 89 -1.60 2.29 21.85
N GLU A 90 -1.38 3.18 22.81
CA GLU A 90 -2.04 4.48 22.85
C GLU A 90 -1.63 5.36 21.67
N GLU A 91 -0.33 5.40 21.32
CA GLU A 91 0.14 6.12 20.15
C GLU A 91 -0.50 5.60 18.85
N ARG A 92 -0.57 4.27 18.69
CA ARG A 92 -1.24 3.63 17.54
C ARG A 92 -2.71 3.99 17.48
N ARG A 93 -3.39 4.00 18.62
CA ARG A 93 -4.80 4.38 18.73
C ARG A 93 -5.01 5.83 18.31
N LEU A 94 -4.20 6.75 18.82
CA LEU A 94 -4.28 8.18 18.47
C LEU A 94 -4.03 8.41 16.98
N ARG A 95 -3.04 7.73 16.40
CA ARG A 95 -2.78 7.78 14.95
C ARG A 95 -3.95 7.26 14.12
N ALA A 96 -4.56 6.14 14.52
CA ALA A 96 -5.72 5.59 13.83
C ALA A 96 -6.92 6.55 13.90
N LEU A 97 -7.15 7.18 15.05
CA LEU A 97 -8.21 8.19 15.21
C LEU A 97 -7.96 9.43 14.34
N ALA A 98 -6.72 9.91 14.29
CA ALA A 98 -6.34 11.04 13.43
C ALA A 98 -6.57 10.72 11.95
N GLN A 99 -6.11 9.56 11.48
CA GLN A 99 -6.33 9.11 10.10
C GLN A 99 -7.82 8.95 9.76
N ALA A 100 -8.61 8.39 10.68
CA ALA A 100 -10.05 8.26 10.50
C ALA A 100 -10.72 9.65 10.43
N ALA A 101 -10.33 10.58 11.29
CA ALA A 101 -10.86 11.95 11.26
C ALA A 101 -10.49 12.68 9.95
N GLU A 102 -9.26 12.52 9.46
CA GLU A 102 -8.84 13.06 8.17
C GLU A 102 -9.63 12.44 7.01
N ALA A 103 -9.82 11.13 7.01
CA ALA A 103 -10.62 10.43 6.01
C ALA A 103 -12.09 10.90 6.01
N ASP A 104 -12.69 11.06 7.19
CA ASP A 104 -14.04 11.60 7.34
C ASP A 104 -14.14 13.04 6.85
N GLN A 105 -13.13 13.87 7.13
CA GLN A 105 -13.08 15.25 6.63
C GLN A 105 -12.98 15.29 5.11
N LEU A 106 -12.15 14.44 4.51
CA LEU A 106 -12.03 14.32 3.06
C LEU A 106 -13.33 13.84 2.41
N ALA A 107 -13.98 12.83 3.01
CA ALA A 107 -15.25 12.32 2.53
C ALA A 107 -16.36 13.40 2.55
N ARG A 108 -16.44 14.18 3.64
CA ARG A 108 -17.38 15.31 3.74
C ARG A 108 -17.07 16.39 2.72
N ALA A 109 -15.81 16.80 2.59
CA ALA A 109 -15.39 17.81 1.61
C ALA A 109 -15.72 17.39 0.18
N ARG A 110 -15.52 16.11 -0.15
CA ARG A 110 -15.91 15.54 -1.44
C ARG A 110 -17.43 15.58 -1.64
N ALA A 111 -18.20 15.14 -0.65
CA ALA A 111 -19.66 15.16 -0.73
C ALA A 111 -20.20 16.59 -0.94
N ASP A 112 -19.64 17.57 -0.25
CA ASP A 112 -19.98 18.98 -0.41
C ASP A 112 -19.61 19.49 -1.82
N CYS A 113 -18.45 19.09 -2.35
CA CYS A 113 -18.02 19.40 -3.71
C CYS A 113 -19.00 18.86 -4.77
N GLU A 114 -19.41 17.60 -4.61
CA GLU A 114 -20.37 16.93 -5.50
C GLU A 114 -21.76 17.58 -5.41
N ALA A 115 -22.22 17.93 -4.21
CA ALA A 115 -23.48 18.64 -4.00
C ALA A 115 -23.50 20.01 -4.69
N GLN A 116 -22.36 20.71 -4.71
CA GLN A 116 -22.19 21.99 -5.41
C GLN A 116 -21.95 21.81 -6.91
N ARG A 117 -21.83 20.57 -7.41
CA ARG A 117 -21.50 20.22 -8.81
C ARG A 117 -20.24 20.93 -9.30
N ARG A 118 -19.22 21.01 -8.43
CA ARG A 118 -17.90 21.52 -8.80
C ARG A 118 -17.17 20.49 -9.67
N LEU A 119 -16.16 20.95 -10.42
CA LEU A 119 -15.32 20.10 -11.25
C LEU A 119 -14.22 19.43 -10.41
N ASP A 120 -13.78 18.25 -10.81
CA ASP A 120 -12.61 17.54 -10.27
C ASP A 120 -12.63 17.25 -8.75
N CYS A 121 -13.78 16.89 -8.18
CA CYS A 121 -13.93 16.61 -6.73
C CYS A 121 -13.05 15.49 -6.16
N GLU A 122 -12.53 14.59 -7.01
CA GLU A 122 -11.55 13.56 -6.61
C GLU A 122 -10.16 14.18 -6.36
N ALA A 123 -9.74 15.10 -7.23
CA ALA A 123 -8.40 15.67 -7.21
C ALA A 123 -8.30 16.92 -6.32
N ASP A 124 -9.37 17.73 -6.24
CA ASP A 124 -9.43 18.93 -5.42
C ASP A 124 -10.80 19.11 -4.72
N PRO A 125 -11.10 18.27 -3.71
CA PRO A 125 -12.35 18.36 -2.96
C PRO A 125 -12.51 19.73 -2.27
N TYR A 126 -11.41 20.40 -1.89
CA TYR A 126 -11.45 21.69 -1.20
C TYR A 126 -11.56 22.91 -2.13
N GLY A 127 -11.26 22.76 -3.42
CA GLY A 127 -11.44 23.82 -4.42
C GLY A 127 -10.40 24.92 -4.40
N ARG A 128 -9.17 24.61 -3.97
CA ARG A 128 -8.06 25.57 -3.95
C ARG A 128 -7.50 25.86 -5.35
N ASN A 129 -7.63 24.93 -6.29
CA ASN A 129 -7.01 24.97 -7.61
C ASN A 129 -8.01 24.61 -8.72
N GLN A 130 -9.17 25.26 -8.80
CA GLN A 130 -10.08 25.01 -9.93
C GLN A 130 -9.53 25.63 -11.22
N PRO A 131 -9.13 24.83 -12.24
CA PRO A 131 -8.84 25.37 -13.55
C PRO A 131 -10.16 25.88 -14.15
N THR A 132 -10.18 27.14 -14.60
CA THR A 132 -11.35 27.71 -15.27
C THR A 132 -11.53 27.05 -16.64
N VAL A 133 -12.51 26.16 -16.79
CA VAL A 133 -12.86 25.60 -18.10
C VAL A 133 -13.83 26.56 -18.80
N ILE A 134 -13.38 27.21 -19.87
CA ILE A 134 -14.22 28.06 -20.72
C ILE A 134 -15.01 27.17 -21.67
N VAL A 135 -16.29 26.94 -21.37
CA VAL A 135 -17.21 26.28 -22.31
C VAL A 135 -17.66 27.30 -23.37
N GLY A 136 -17.02 27.26 -24.53
CA GLY A 136 -17.40 28.09 -25.68
C GLY A 136 -18.75 27.65 -26.27
N PRO A 137 -19.53 28.57 -26.89
CA PRO A 137 -20.82 28.24 -27.47
C PRO A 137 -20.65 27.27 -28.65
N VAL A 138 -21.27 26.10 -28.56
CA VAL A 138 -21.38 25.15 -29.69
C VAL A 138 -22.32 25.75 -30.72
N ARG A 139 -21.80 26.11 -31.91
CA ARG A 139 -22.64 26.57 -33.03
C ARG A 139 -23.56 25.42 -33.46
N ARG A 140 -24.87 25.62 -33.37
CA ARG A 140 -25.85 24.66 -33.90
C ARG A 140 -25.62 24.49 -35.40
N PRO A 141 -25.64 23.26 -35.95
CA PRO A 141 -25.53 23.07 -37.39
C PRO A 141 -26.73 23.73 -38.08
N ILE A 142 -26.46 24.51 -39.13
CA ILE A 142 -27.50 25.09 -39.98
C ILE A 142 -28.11 23.94 -40.78
N ILE A 143 -29.28 23.47 -40.36
CA ILE A 143 -30.09 22.55 -41.16
C ILE A 143 -30.74 23.37 -42.27
N VAL A 144 -30.12 23.38 -43.45
CA VAL A 144 -30.75 23.96 -44.65
C VAL A 144 -31.89 23.04 -45.06
N LYS A 145 -33.14 23.47 -44.86
CA LYS A 145 -34.30 22.76 -45.42
C LYS A 145 -34.20 22.83 -46.94
N PRO A 146 -34.24 21.70 -47.67
CA PRO A 146 -34.21 21.74 -49.12
C PRO A 146 -35.44 22.49 -49.63
N HIS A 147 -35.23 23.44 -50.56
CA HIS A 147 -36.33 24.13 -51.23
C HIS A 147 -37.14 23.12 -52.03
N ARG A 148 -38.40 22.90 -51.62
CA ARG A 148 -39.38 22.18 -52.42
C ARG A 148 -39.89 23.14 -53.50
N PRO A 149 -39.66 22.88 -54.80
CA PRO A 149 -40.23 23.72 -55.85
C PRO A 149 -41.77 23.67 -55.78
N PRO A 150 -42.47 24.75 -56.15
CA PRO A 150 -43.92 24.79 -56.10
C PRO A 150 -44.51 23.77 -57.07
N GLY A 151 -45.10 22.71 -56.52
CA GLY A 151 -45.90 21.75 -57.27
C GLY A 151 -47.24 22.38 -57.67
N HIS A 152 -47.56 22.34 -58.96
CA HIS A 152 -48.86 22.77 -59.49
C HIS A 152 -49.95 21.84 -58.95
N ARG A 153 -50.96 22.39 -58.26
CA ARG A 153 -52.16 21.67 -57.80
C ARG A 153 -53.28 21.93 -58.81
N PRO A 154 -53.76 20.94 -59.58
CA PRO A 154 -54.99 21.12 -60.35
C PRO A 154 -56.19 20.76 -59.46
N GLY A 155 -57.23 21.61 -59.49
CA GLY A 155 -58.59 21.29 -59.04
C GLY A 155 -58.92 21.65 -57.60
N GLN A 156 -59.32 22.91 -57.36
CA GLN A 156 -60.19 23.28 -56.24
C GLN A 156 -61.27 24.23 -56.76
N ASP A 157 -62.16 23.70 -57.59
CA ASP A 157 -63.49 24.26 -57.80
C ASP A 157 -64.51 23.30 -57.20
N ALA A 158 -65.57 23.87 -56.63
CA ALA A 158 -66.70 23.21 -55.97
C ALA A 158 -66.47 22.71 -54.53
N LEU A 159 -66.67 23.60 -53.55
CA LEU A 159 -67.95 23.64 -52.80
C LEU A 159 -67.91 24.74 -51.74
N GLN A 160 -68.50 25.88 -52.11
CA GLN A 160 -68.96 26.92 -51.20
C GLN A 160 -70.27 26.47 -50.54
N ARG A 161 -70.30 26.46 -49.21
CA ARG A 161 -71.50 26.78 -48.40
C ARG A 161 -71.10 26.92 -46.91
N GLU A 162 -70.79 28.15 -46.53
CA GLU A 162 -71.10 28.73 -45.21
C GLU A 162 -72.65 28.78 -45.06
N PRO A 163 -73.26 28.83 -43.85
CA PRO A 163 -72.94 29.93 -42.93
C PRO A 163 -73.16 29.72 -41.41
N SER A 164 -72.69 30.74 -40.67
CA SER A 164 -73.29 31.33 -39.46
C SER A 164 -72.92 30.76 -38.08
N ALA A 165 -72.16 31.57 -37.34
CA ALA A 165 -71.99 31.55 -35.88
C ALA A 165 -73.33 31.81 -35.12
N PRO A 166 -73.41 31.64 -33.78
CA PRO A 166 -72.85 32.65 -32.87
C PRO A 166 -72.26 32.16 -31.52
N MET A 167 -71.45 33.06 -30.97
CA MET A 167 -70.99 33.32 -29.59
C MET A 167 -71.66 32.58 -28.41
N THR A 168 -70.85 32.23 -27.39
CA THR A 168 -70.94 32.75 -25.99
C THR A 168 -69.84 32.11 -25.11
N SER A 169 -69.02 32.91 -24.44
CA SER A 169 -69.11 33.34 -23.01
C SER A 169 -68.23 32.47 -22.09
N THR A 170 -67.06 32.99 -21.69
CA THR A 170 -66.79 33.55 -20.36
C THR A 170 -66.48 32.49 -19.29
N VAL A 171 -65.23 32.45 -18.82
CA VAL A 171 -64.93 32.26 -17.38
C VAL A 171 -63.71 33.12 -17.00
N PRO A 172 -63.72 33.86 -15.87
CA PRO A 172 -62.79 34.94 -15.60
C PRO A 172 -61.64 34.60 -14.62
N HIS A 173 -60.50 35.25 -14.88
CA HIS A 173 -59.71 36.14 -14.00
C HIS A 173 -59.12 35.71 -12.62
N ARG A 174 -57.81 36.00 -12.50
CA ARG A 174 -57.04 36.63 -11.36
C ARG A 174 -56.70 35.75 -10.15
N ARG A 175 -55.41 35.43 -9.94
CA ARG A 175 -54.44 36.12 -9.05
C ARG A 175 -55.02 36.59 -7.71
N GLN A 176 -54.55 35.98 -6.62
CA GLN A 176 -53.54 36.53 -5.72
C GLN A 176 -52.73 35.38 -5.12
#